data_AF-A0A0T1WVA2-F1
#
_entry.id   AF-A0A0T1WVA2-F1
#
_cell.length_a   1.000
_cell.length_b   1.000
_cell.length_c   1.000
_cell.angle_alpha   90.00
_cell.angle_beta   90.00
_cell.angle_gamma   90.00
#
_symmetry.space_group_name_H-M   'P 1'
#
loop_
_entity.id
_entity.type
_entity.pdbx_description
1 polymer ?
#
loop_
_entity_poly.entity_id
_entity_poly.type
_entity_poly.pdbx_seq_one_letter_code
_entity_poly.pdbx_strand_id
1 'polypeptide(L)'
;MRHRQFQTKPVRRSFIREAPGVALGLVAIVVAGVYSVGNISSVTAIAQGCSIKGNISINSREKIFHVAGQEYYAATKISPQYGERWFCTEDEARAAGWRKARN
;
A
#
# COMPACT_ATOMS: atom_id res chain seq x y z
N MET A 1 68.15 0.30 35.94
CA MET A 1 67.37 0.84 34.80
C MET A 1 67.93 0.29 33.49
N ARG A 2 67.15 -0.53 32.77
CA ARG A 2 67.19 -0.79 31.31
C ARG A 2 66.17 -1.90 31.01
N HIS A 3 64.91 -1.51 30.84
CA HIS A 3 63.85 -2.42 30.37
C HIS A 3 64.08 -2.72 28.89
N ARG A 4 64.34 -4.00 28.59
CA ARG A 4 64.47 -4.52 27.23
C ARG A 4 63.06 -4.70 26.66
N GLN A 5 62.61 -3.74 25.86
CA GLN A 5 61.31 -3.83 25.18
C GLN A 5 61.38 -4.90 24.08
N PHE A 6 60.61 -5.97 24.24
CA PHE A 6 60.36 -6.94 23.18
C PHE A 6 59.63 -6.24 22.03
N GLN A 7 60.28 -6.13 20.88
CA GLN A 7 59.66 -5.62 19.66
C GLN A 7 58.71 -6.67 19.09
N THR A 8 57.42 -6.54 19.39
CA THR A 8 56.38 -7.21 18.61
C THR A 8 56.17 -6.43 17.32
N LYS A 9 56.51 -7.05 16.19
CA LYS A 9 56.30 -6.45 14.85
C LYS A 9 54.80 -6.16 14.68
N PRO A 10 54.37 -4.95 14.28
CA PRO A 10 52.98 -4.71 13.95
C PRO A 10 52.62 -5.54 12.73
N VAL A 11 51.71 -6.50 12.90
CA VAL A 11 51.12 -7.25 11.80
C VAL A 11 50.36 -6.25 10.94
N ARG A 12 50.94 -5.83 9.81
CA ARG A 12 50.22 -5.14 8.74
C ARG A 12 49.15 -6.09 8.18
N ARG A 13 47.99 -6.16 8.81
CA ARG A 13 46.81 -6.81 8.22
C ARG A 13 46.16 -5.81 7.29
N SER A 14 46.57 -5.97 6.03
CA SER A 14 46.01 -5.35 4.84
C SER A 14 44.48 -5.34 4.87
N PHE A 15 43.93 -4.15 4.62
CA PHE A 15 42.86 -3.86 3.67
C PHE A 15 41.75 -4.91 3.53
N ILE A 16 40.52 -4.50 3.90
CA ILE A 16 39.29 -4.69 3.13
C ILE A 16 39.32 -5.99 2.31
N ARG A 17 39.14 -7.14 2.96
CA ARG A 17 38.79 -8.37 2.25
C ARG A 17 37.30 -8.57 2.43
N GLU A 18 36.60 -7.99 1.47
CA GLU A 18 35.16 -8.00 1.29
C GLU A 18 34.60 -9.41 1.48
N ALA A 19 33.61 -9.54 2.37
CA ALA A 19 32.80 -10.74 2.48
C ALA A 19 31.57 -10.54 1.56
N PRO A 20 31.58 -11.05 0.30
CA PRO A 20 30.46 -10.89 -0.63
C PRO A 20 29.14 -11.44 -0.07
N GLY A 21 29.20 -12.35 0.91
CA GLY A 21 28.02 -12.88 1.59
C GLY A 21 27.24 -11.85 2.42
N VAL A 22 27.89 -10.82 2.97
CA VAL A 22 27.20 -9.80 3.79
C VAL A 22 26.35 -8.88 2.89
N ALA A 23 26.89 -8.49 1.73
CA ALA A 23 26.16 -7.68 0.75
C ALA A 23 24.95 -8.45 0.19
N LEU A 24 25.13 -9.72 -0.18
CA LEU A 24 24.03 -10.58 -0.66
C LEU A 24 22.94 -10.80 0.39
N GLY A 25 23.31 -10.97 1.66
CA GLY A 25 22.36 -11.14 2.76
C GLY A 25 21.51 -9.90 3.01
N LEU A 26 22.11 -8.70 2.99
CA LEU A 26 21.38 -7.44 3.15
C LEU A 26 20.44 -7.18 1.97
N VAL A 27 20.87 -7.47 0.74
CA VAL A 27 20.03 -7.36 -0.45
C VAL A 27 18.84 -8.31 -0.35
N ALA A 28 19.02 -9.56 0.06
CA ALA A 28 17.92 -10.52 0.19
C ALA A 28 16.87 -10.07 1.22
N ILE A 29 17.28 -9.49 2.35
CA ILE A 29 16.36 -8.98 3.39
C ILE A 29 15.57 -7.77 2.87
N VAL A 30 16.23 -6.82 2.19
CA VAL A 30 15.56 -5.65 1.59
C VAL A 30 14.57 -6.10 0.50
N VAL A 31 15.00 -7.01 -0.36
CA VAL A 31 14.19 -7.55 -1.46
C VAL A 31 12.95 -8.30 -0.93
N ALA A 32 13.09 -9.18 0.07
CA ALA A 32 11.97 -9.87 0.70
C ALA A 32 11.01 -8.92 1.43
N GLY A 33 11.52 -7.88 2.08
CA GLY A 33 10.71 -6.83 2.71
C GLY A 33 9.89 -6.04 1.69
N VAL A 34 10.47 -5.71 0.53
CA VAL A 34 9.76 -4.99 -0.55
C VAL A 34 8.68 -5.86 -1.20
N TYR A 35 8.93 -7.16 -1.40
CA TYR A 35 7.89 -8.06 -1.93
C TYR A 35 6.71 -8.26 -0.97
N SER A 36 6.92 -8.10 0.34
CA SER A 36 5.86 -8.23 1.35
C SER A 36 4.99 -6.98 1.50
N VAL A 37 5.43 -5.80 1.01
CA VAL A 37 4.64 -4.56 1.01
C VAL A 37 3.83 -4.35 -0.28
N GLY A 38 3.58 -5.42 -1.04
CA GLY A 38 2.84 -5.43 -2.32
C GLY A 38 1.36 -5.03 -2.27
N ASN A 39 0.91 -4.31 -1.22
CA ASN A 39 -0.46 -3.83 -1.11
C ASN A 39 -0.61 -2.44 -0.47
N ILE A 40 0.39 -1.55 -0.63
CA ILE A 40 0.26 -0.14 -0.22
C ILE A 40 -0.79 0.61 -1.08
N SER A 41 -1.18 0.08 -2.25
CA SER A 41 -2.27 0.62 -3.06
C SER A 41 -3.58 0.76 -2.27
N SER A 42 -3.87 -0.20 -1.39
CA SER A 42 -5.07 -0.18 -0.53
C SER A 42 -4.95 0.87 0.59
N VAL A 43 -3.74 1.11 1.09
CA VAL A 43 -3.48 2.12 2.13
C VAL A 43 -3.56 3.54 1.55
N THR A 44 -3.15 3.70 0.29
CA THR A 44 -3.26 4.98 -0.43
C THR A 44 -4.70 5.23 -0.89
N ALA A 45 -5.47 4.19 -1.22
CA ALA A 45 -6.91 4.28 -1.47
C ALA A 45 -7.69 4.72 -0.22
N ILE A 46 -7.27 4.29 0.98
CA ILE A 46 -7.83 4.81 2.24
C ILE A 46 -7.45 6.28 2.44
N ALA A 47 -6.24 6.69 2.04
CA ALA A 47 -5.77 8.07 2.17
C ALA A 47 -6.37 9.03 1.12
N GLN A 48 -6.73 8.54 -0.07
CA GLN A 48 -7.51 9.27 -1.07
C GLN A 48 -8.98 8.87 -0.92
N GLY A 49 -9.65 9.48 0.06
CA GLY A 49 -11.04 9.21 0.42
C GLY A 49 -11.90 8.84 -0.79
N CYS A 50 -12.27 7.56 -0.84
CA CYS A 50 -12.98 6.95 -1.95
C CYS A 50 -14.26 7.75 -2.25
N SER A 51 -14.25 8.44 -3.39
CA SER A 51 -15.21 9.50 -3.73
C SER A 51 -16.40 9.00 -4.54
N ILE A 52 -16.51 7.68 -4.75
CA ILE A 52 -17.63 7.08 -5.46
C ILE A 52 -18.59 6.50 -4.42
N LYS A 53 -19.84 6.96 -4.43
CA LYS A 53 -20.88 6.56 -3.49
C LYS A 53 -21.77 5.50 -4.11
N GLY A 54 -21.77 4.27 -3.57
CA GLY A 54 -22.66 3.19 -4.01
C GLY A 54 -23.91 3.06 -3.13
N ASN A 55 -25.08 3.48 -3.61
CA ASN A 55 -26.38 3.26 -2.95
C ASN A 55 -27.21 2.11 -3.54
N ILE A 56 -28.04 1.49 -2.69
CA ILE A 56 -28.92 0.41 -3.09
C ILE A 56 -30.35 0.92 -3.00
N SER A 57 -31.02 1.00 -4.15
CA SER A 57 -32.44 1.39 -4.20
C SER A 57 -33.26 0.38 -3.40
N ILE A 58 -33.93 0.81 -2.34
CA ILE A 58 -34.74 -0.09 -1.49
C ILE A 58 -35.88 -0.73 -2.31
N ASN A 59 -36.45 0.01 -3.26
CA ASN A 59 -37.59 -0.44 -4.06
C ASN A 59 -37.19 -1.43 -5.16
N SER A 60 -36.10 -1.16 -5.89
CA SER A 60 -35.67 -1.97 -7.04
C SER A 60 -34.53 -2.93 -6.73
N ARG A 61 -33.92 -2.82 -5.53
CA ARG A 61 -32.68 -3.49 -5.12
C ARG A 61 -31.52 -3.30 -6.10
N GLU A 62 -31.59 -2.25 -6.91
CA GLU A 62 -30.54 -1.92 -7.85
C GLU A 62 -29.35 -1.30 -7.13
N LYS A 63 -28.15 -1.76 -7.50
CA LYS A 63 -26.87 -1.25 -7.06
C LYS A 63 -26.44 -0.11 -7.98
N ILE A 64 -26.52 1.13 -7.50
CA ILE A 64 -26.22 2.32 -8.29
C ILE A 64 -25.05 3.04 -7.64
N PHE A 65 -24.06 3.44 -8.43
CA PHE A 65 -22.95 4.26 -7.94
C PHE A 65 -23.00 5.67 -8.52
N HIS A 66 -22.64 6.62 -7.68
CA HIS A 66 -22.57 8.05 -7.98
C HIS A 66 -21.13 8.52 -7.89
N VAL A 67 -20.68 9.30 -8.87
CA VAL A 67 -19.35 9.91 -8.90
C VAL A 67 -19.43 11.40 -8.50
N ALA A 68 -18.33 11.93 -7.97
CA ALA A 68 -18.24 13.36 -7.67
C ALA A 68 -18.49 14.20 -8.93
N GLY A 69 -19.38 15.20 -8.83
CA GLY A 69 -19.80 16.04 -9.96
C GLY A 69 -21.21 15.74 -10.49
N GLN A 70 -21.83 14.62 -10.10
CA GLN A 70 -23.23 14.34 -10.44
C GLN A 70 -24.19 15.14 -9.55
N GLU A 71 -25.33 15.53 -10.10
CA GLU A 71 -26.36 16.32 -9.42
C GLU A 71 -26.78 15.70 -8.07
N TYR A 72 -27.02 14.39 -8.06
CA TYR A 72 -27.46 13.67 -6.86
C TYR A 72 -26.33 13.18 -5.96
N TYR A 73 -25.07 13.43 -6.31
CA TYR A 73 -23.94 12.95 -5.51
C TYR A 73 -23.99 13.47 -4.06
N ALA A 74 -24.35 14.74 -3.86
CA ALA A 74 -24.43 15.35 -2.53
C ALA A 74 -25.62 14.81 -1.72
N ALA A 75 -26.76 14.54 -2.38
CA ALA A 75 -27.97 14.03 -1.76
C ALA A 75 -27.84 12.55 -1.35
N THR A 76 -27.08 11.75 -2.11
CA THR A 76 -26.86 10.34 -1.80
C THR A 76 -26.04 10.19 -0.51
N LYS A 77 -26.67 9.61 0.51
CA LYS A 77 -26.05 9.20 1.77
C LYS A 77 -25.89 7.68 1.77
N ILE A 78 -24.70 7.22 2.11
CA ILE A 78 -24.38 5.79 2.14
C ILE A 78 -24.65 5.25 3.54
N SER A 79 -25.39 4.16 3.58
CA SER A 79 -25.83 3.45 4.78
C SER A 79 -25.30 2.00 4.74
N PRO A 80 -24.15 1.71 5.38
CA PRO A 80 -23.52 0.39 5.34
C PRO A 80 -24.43 -0.76 5.79
N GLN A 81 -25.41 -0.48 6.66
CA GLN A 81 -26.40 -1.44 7.14
C GLN A 81 -27.23 -2.09 6.02
N TYR A 82 -27.39 -1.43 4.88
CA TYR A 82 -28.09 -1.95 3.72
C TYR A 82 -27.14 -2.56 2.66
N GLY A 83 -25.85 -2.66 2.96
CA GLY A 83 -24.82 -3.14 2.03
C GLY A 83 -24.30 -2.08 1.07
N GLU A 84 -24.68 -0.81 1.28
CA GLU A 84 -24.16 0.36 0.59
C GLU A 84 -22.70 0.62 0.99
N ARG A 85 -21.89 1.12 0.07
CA ARG A 85 -20.46 1.37 0.34
C ARG A 85 -19.87 2.42 -0.58
N TRP A 86 -18.68 2.89 -0.21
CA TRP A 86 -17.87 3.73 -1.09
C TRP A 86 -16.93 2.87 -1.94
N PHE A 87 -16.65 3.36 -3.15
CA PHE A 87 -15.68 2.80 -4.08
C PHE A 87 -14.64 3.85 -4.41
N CYS A 88 -13.43 3.39 -4.72
CA CYS A 88 -12.33 4.29 -5.03
C CYS A 88 -12.20 4.47 -6.55
N THR A 89 -12.69 3.49 -7.34
CA THR A 89 -12.69 3.54 -8.81
C THR A 89 -14.03 3.07 -9.40
N GLU A 90 -14.38 3.58 -10.59
CA GLU A 90 -15.60 3.16 -11.28
C GLU A 90 -15.54 1.67 -11.66
N ASP A 91 -14.35 1.16 -11.99
CA ASP A 91 -14.16 -0.23 -12.38
C ASP A 91 -14.35 -1.19 -11.20
N GLU A 92 -13.93 -0.81 -10.00
CA GLU A 92 -14.23 -1.57 -8.78
C GLU A 92 -15.75 -1.64 -8.54
N ALA A 93 -16.46 -0.52 -8.70
CA ALA A 93 -17.91 -0.49 -8.57
C ALA A 93 -18.58 -1.39 -9.62
N ARG A 94 -18.16 -1.31 -10.89
CA ARG A 94 -18.66 -2.20 -11.96
C ARG A 94 -18.37 -3.67 -11.69
N ALA A 95 -17.16 -4.00 -11.26
CA ALA A 95 -16.76 -5.36 -10.92
C ALA A 95 -17.57 -5.91 -9.74
N ALA A 96 -17.94 -5.06 -8.78
CA ALA A 96 -18.84 -5.41 -7.69
C ALA A 96 -20.33 -5.51 -8.09
N GLY A 97 -20.64 -5.32 -9.39
CA GLY A 97 -21.98 -5.42 -9.96
C GLY A 97 -22.83 -4.16 -9.80
N TRP A 98 -22.21 -2.98 -9.72
CA TRP A 98 -22.89 -1.70 -9.60
C TRP A 98 -22.97 -1.01 -10.97
N ARG A 99 -24.10 -0.34 -11.23
CA ARG A 99 -24.28 0.47 -12.44
C ARG A 99 -24.08 1.96 -12.14
N LYS A 100 -23.59 2.73 -13.12
CA LYS A 100 -23.43 4.18 -12.99
C LYS A 100 -24.80 4.86 -12.94
N ALA A 101 -24.94 5.87 -12.08
CA ALA A 101 -26.11 6.75 -12.09
C ALA A 101 -26.18 7.53 -13.41
N ARG A 102 -27.39 7.74 -13.93
CA ARG A 102 -27.65 8.35 -15.25
C ARG A 102 -27.82 9.89 -15.23
N ASN A 103 -27.48 10.57 -14.13
CA ASN A 103 -27.57 12.04 -13.99
C ASN A 103 -26.20 12.70 -13.91
#